data_AF-A0A7Y2HCU0-F1
#
_entry.id   AF-A0A7Y2HCU0-F1
#
_cell.length_a   1.000
_cell.length_b   1.000
_cell.length_c   1.000
_cell.angle_alpha   90.00
_cell.angle_beta   90.00
_cell.angle_gamma   90.00
#
_symmetry.space_group_name_H-M   'P 1'
#
loop_
_entity.id
_entity.type
_entity.pdbx_description
1 polymer ?
#
loop_
_entity_poly.entity_id
_entity_poly.type
_entity_poly.pdbx_seq_one_letter_code
_entity_poly.pdbx_strand_id
1 'polypeptide(L)'
;MTDFGKKVSFSDFFTEGHYQTQAEVLEVSSGKKKIKIGIPKETGGDENRIALVPNSIRTLVGFGHHVIIERGAGKKSNYTDHDYSEAGAELASSKKEVFDSDVLVKVSPPSLDEIELLHPNQVLISPILLPKMTDEYLNALKRKRVIALAMEYLEGEKGTYP
;
A
#
# COMPACT_ATOMS: atom_id res chain seq x y z
N MET A 1 -63.45 20.92 57.18
CA MET A 1 -62.18 21.58 56.81
C MET A 1 -61.09 20.71 57.42
N THR A 2 -60.18 20.03 56.71
CA THR A 2 -59.62 20.23 55.37
C THR A 2 -58.91 18.94 54.98
N ASP A 3 -58.97 18.62 53.68
CA ASP A 3 -58.40 17.48 52.96
C ASP A 3 -56.90 17.70 52.69
N PHE A 4 -56.02 16.71 52.94
CA PHE A 4 -54.67 16.64 52.37
C PHE A 4 -54.17 15.18 52.28
N GLY A 5 -54.85 14.38 51.46
CA GLY A 5 -54.35 13.08 51.00
C GLY A 5 -54.01 13.12 49.50
N LYS A 6 -52.91 13.77 49.09
CA LYS A 6 -52.40 13.67 47.71
C LYS A 6 -50.98 13.11 47.70
N LYS A 7 -50.86 11.85 47.31
CA LYS A 7 -49.59 11.27 46.84
C LYS A 7 -49.15 12.06 45.62
N VAL A 8 -47.98 12.70 45.71
CA VAL A 8 -47.35 13.37 44.57
C VAL A 8 -46.92 12.27 43.60
N SER A 9 -47.60 12.19 42.45
CA SER A 9 -47.17 11.33 41.35
C SER A 9 -46.02 12.03 40.64
N PHE A 10 -44.79 11.59 40.92
CA PHE A 10 -43.65 11.92 40.07
C PHE A 10 -43.85 11.18 38.74
N SER A 11 -43.98 11.90 37.64
CA SER A 11 -44.13 11.30 36.32
C SER A 11 -42.89 10.48 35.96
N ASP A 12 -43.09 9.26 35.46
CA ASP A 12 -42.03 8.37 34.95
C ASP A 12 -41.10 9.06 33.93
N PHE A 13 -41.61 10.13 33.30
CA PHE A 13 -40.88 11.08 32.47
C PHE A 13 -39.59 11.64 33.10
N PHE A 14 -39.52 11.79 34.43
CA PHE A 14 -38.32 12.27 35.14
C PHE A 14 -37.44 11.15 35.70
N THR A 15 -37.91 9.89 35.69
CA THR A 15 -37.22 8.75 36.31
C THR A 15 -36.34 8.01 35.31
N GLU A 16 -36.71 8.05 34.03
CA GLU A 16 -35.87 7.53 32.96
C GLU A 16 -34.81 8.59 32.59
N GLY A 17 -33.53 8.17 32.51
CA GLY A 17 -32.34 9.01 32.35
C GLY A 17 -32.22 9.75 31.00
N HIS A 18 -33.30 10.38 30.53
CA HIS A 18 -33.43 11.12 29.28
C HIS A 18 -32.53 12.37 29.18
N TYR A 19 -31.80 12.71 30.24
CA TYR A 19 -30.80 13.79 30.27
C TYR A 19 -29.35 13.30 30.42
N GLN A 20 -29.07 12.02 30.15
CA GLN A 20 -27.68 11.59 30.00
C GLN A 20 -27.10 12.14 28.70
N THR A 21 -26.11 13.02 28.82
CA THR A 21 -25.31 13.50 27.69
C THR A 21 -24.62 12.30 27.06
N GLN A 22 -24.98 11.96 25.83
CA GLN A 22 -24.26 10.95 25.07
C GLN A 22 -22.91 11.53 24.68
N ALA A 23 -21.82 10.83 25.01
CA ALA A 23 -20.51 11.21 24.52
C ALA A 23 -20.48 10.98 23.01
N GLU A 24 -20.48 12.06 22.22
CA GLU A 24 -20.15 11.97 20.79
C GLU A 24 -18.70 11.45 20.68
N VAL A 25 -18.55 10.27 20.10
CA VAL A 25 -17.23 9.77 19.73
C VAL A 25 -16.75 10.58 18.53
N LEU A 26 -15.80 11.48 18.78
CA LEU A 26 -15.05 12.15 17.72
C LEU A 26 -14.47 11.09 16.78
N GLU A 27 -14.81 11.18 15.50
CA GLU A 27 -14.19 10.36 14.47
C GLU A 27 -12.69 10.67 14.47
N VAL A 28 -11.90 9.75 15.02
CA VAL A 28 -10.46 9.81 14.87
C VAL A 28 -10.21 9.55 13.39
N SER A 29 -9.93 10.61 12.62
CA SER A 29 -9.46 10.46 11.26
C SER A 29 -8.26 9.51 11.35
N SER A 30 -8.40 8.29 10.84
CA SER A 30 -7.29 7.36 10.70
C SER A 30 -6.21 8.13 9.96
N GLY A 31 -5.13 8.54 10.66
CA GLY A 31 -4.05 9.31 10.06
C GLY A 31 -3.64 8.62 8.76
N LYS A 32 -3.49 9.40 7.68
CA LYS A 32 -3.13 8.86 6.36
C LYS A 32 -2.01 7.82 6.53
N LYS A 33 -2.31 6.56 6.24
CA LYS A 33 -1.37 5.47 6.45
C LYS A 33 -0.17 5.72 5.54
N LYS A 34 0.99 5.98 6.13
CA LYS A 34 2.25 6.13 5.38
C LYS A 34 2.66 4.75 4.87
N ILE A 35 2.70 4.59 3.55
CA ILE A 35 3.04 3.35 2.85
C ILE A 35 4.50 3.43 2.42
N LYS A 36 5.27 2.36 2.64
CA LYS A 36 6.62 2.17 2.09
C LYS A 36 6.53 1.48 0.72
N ILE A 37 6.97 2.17 -0.32
CA ILE A 37 6.94 1.71 -1.72
C ILE A 37 8.36 1.39 -2.16
N GLY A 38 8.62 0.14 -2.54
CA GLY A 38 9.91 -0.35 -3.01
C GLY A 38 9.99 -0.42 -4.53
N ILE A 39 11.09 0.09 -5.08
CA ILE A 39 11.43 0.04 -6.50
C ILE A 39 12.79 -0.66 -6.67
N PRO A 40 12.83 -1.97 -6.94
CA PRO A 40 14.09 -2.68 -7.10
C PRO A 40 14.70 -2.42 -8.48
N LYS A 41 15.98 -2.75 -8.63
CA LYS A 41 16.63 -2.74 -9.94
C LYS A 41 16.16 -3.95 -10.75
N GLU A 42 15.83 -3.72 -12.02
CA GLU A 42 15.47 -4.82 -12.91
C GLU A 42 16.68 -5.69 -13.28
N THR A 43 16.48 -7.00 -13.23
CA THR A 43 17.52 -8.03 -13.45
C THR A 43 17.52 -8.57 -14.88
N GLY A 44 16.46 -8.32 -15.65
CA GLY A 44 16.37 -8.74 -17.05
C GLY A 44 17.48 -8.13 -17.91
N GLY A 45 18.19 -8.96 -18.67
CA GLY A 45 19.32 -8.55 -19.51
C GLY A 45 18.96 -7.39 -20.45
N ASP A 46 17.81 -7.51 -21.11
CA ASP A 46 17.30 -6.53 -22.08
C ASP A 46 16.30 -5.52 -21.48
N GLU A 47 16.01 -5.60 -20.17
CA GLU A 47 15.11 -4.65 -19.52
C GLU A 47 15.87 -3.38 -19.16
N ASN A 48 15.45 -2.26 -19.76
CA ASN A 48 16.04 -0.93 -19.58
C ASN A 48 15.09 0.06 -18.91
N ARG A 49 13.82 -0.32 -18.70
CA ARG A 49 12.82 0.53 -18.05
C ARG A 49 12.96 0.46 -16.52
N ILE A 50 12.28 1.39 -15.86
CA ILE A 50 12.13 1.47 -14.41
C ILE A 50 10.66 1.66 -14.08
N ALA A 51 10.19 1.09 -12.97
CA ALA A 51 8.77 1.09 -12.62
C ALA A 51 8.22 2.50 -12.37
N LEU A 52 9.03 3.37 -11.75
CA LEU A 52 8.65 4.76 -11.46
C LEU A 52 9.81 5.70 -11.81
N VAL A 53 9.46 6.79 -12.50
CA VAL A 53 10.39 7.88 -12.83
C VAL A 53 10.44 8.89 -11.68
N PRO A 54 11.51 9.71 -11.55
CA PRO A 54 11.64 10.69 -10.46
C PRO A 54 10.43 11.60 -10.27
N ASN A 55 9.76 12.01 -11.36
CA ASN A 55 8.56 12.83 -11.27
C ASN A 55 7.40 12.13 -10.53
N SER A 56 7.22 10.82 -10.79
CA SER A 56 6.19 10.01 -10.10
C SER A 56 6.54 9.84 -8.62
N ILE A 57 7.83 9.67 -8.30
CA ILE A 57 8.30 9.60 -6.91
C ILE A 57 7.98 10.90 -6.16
N ARG A 58 8.28 12.05 -6.75
CA ARG A 58 7.99 13.37 -6.13
C ARG A 58 6.53 13.51 -5.75
N THR A 59 5.62 13.03 -6.60
CA THR A 59 4.18 13.02 -6.33
C THR A 59 3.84 12.11 -5.15
N LEU A 60 4.36 10.87 -5.12
CA LEU A 60 4.10 9.92 -4.03
C LEU A 60 4.65 10.42 -2.68
N VAL A 61 5.87 10.97 -2.68
CA VAL A 61 6.48 11.58 -1.50
C VAL A 61 5.69 12.81 -1.05
N GLY A 62 5.21 13.64 -1.98
CA GLY A 62 4.33 14.79 -1.71
C GLY A 62 2.99 14.40 -1.06
N PHE A 63 2.47 13.20 -1.35
CA PHE A 63 1.30 12.64 -0.66
C PHE A 63 1.62 12.04 0.72
N GLY A 64 2.89 12.03 1.12
CA GLY A 64 3.37 11.56 2.43
C GLY A 64 3.82 10.10 2.45
N HIS A 65 3.88 9.43 1.30
CA HIS A 65 4.40 8.06 1.20
C HIS A 65 5.93 8.03 1.27
N HIS A 66 6.46 6.89 1.66
CA HIS A 66 7.90 6.65 1.67
C HIS A 66 8.28 5.84 0.44
N VAL A 67 9.25 6.30 -0.35
CA VAL A 67 9.69 5.59 -1.55
C VAL A 67 11.15 5.20 -1.36
N ILE A 68 11.44 3.91 -1.45
CA ILE A 68 12.80 3.37 -1.40
C ILE A 68 13.15 2.76 -2.75
N ILE A 69 14.34 3.06 -3.26
CA ILE A 69 14.81 2.60 -4.57
C ILE A 69 16.20 1.96 -4.46
N GLU A 70 16.41 0.87 -5.20
CA GLU A 70 17.73 0.25 -5.28
C GLU A 70 18.72 1.17 -6.02
N ARG A 71 19.94 1.30 -5.50
CA ARG A 71 21.00 2.08 -6.16
C ARG A 71 21.27 1.60 -7.58
N GLY A 72 21.34 2.54 -8.50
CA GLY A 72 21.55 2.30 -9.92
C GLY A 72 20.36 1.69 -10.66
N ALA A 73 19.16 1.60 -10.05
CA ALA A 73 17.98 1.02 -10.70
C ALA A 73 17.58 1.77 -11.97
N GLY A 74 17.57 3.10 -11.94
CA GLY A 74 17.20 3.91 -13.11
C GLY A 74 18.32 4.18 -14.10
N LYS A 75 19.55 3.67 -13.89
CA LYS A 75 20.70 3.98 -14.74
C LYS A 75 20.46 3.62 -16.20
N LYS A 76 19.81 2.49 -16.46
CA LYS A 76 19.45 2.04 -17.82
C LYS A 76 18.32 2.87 -18.45
N SER A 77 17.54 3.58 -17.63
CA SER A 77 16.46 4.48 -18.04
C SER A 77 16.89 5.95 -18.12
N ASN A 78 18.20 6.23 -18.09
CA ASN A 78 18.79 7.59 -18.06
C ASN A 78 18.42 8.43 -16.82
N TYR A 79 18.13 7.78 -15.70
CA TYR A 79 17.98 8.45 -14.39
C TYR A 79 19.12 8.06 -13.47
N THR A 80 19.75 9.06 -12.86
CA THR A 80 20.81 8.87 -11.87
C THR A 80 20.23 8.67 -10.48
N ASP A 81 21.02 8.09 -9.57
CA ASP A 81 20.66 8.01 -8.16
C ASP A 81 20.39 9.39 -7.54
N HIS A 82 21.07 10.43 -8.04
CA HIS A 82 20.87 11.80 -7.60
C HIS A 82 19.48 12.32 -7.98
N ASP A 83 19.00 12.03 -9.20
CA ASP A 83 17.65 12.42 -9.64
C ASP A 83 16.57 11.84 -8.73
N TYR A 84 16.78 10.61 -8.24
CA TYR A 84 15.87 9.98 -7.29
C TYR A 84 15.95 10.57 -5.89
N SER A 85 17.15 10.86 -5.38
CA SER A 85 17.30 11.53 -4.09
C SER A 85 16.67 12.93 -4.09
N GLU A 86 16.82 13.69 -5.18
CA GLU A 86 16.21 15.02 -5.36
C GLU A 86 14.69 14.96 -5.54
N ALA A 87 14.16 13.80 -5.92
CA ALA A 87 12.72 13.53 -5.92
C ALA A 87 12.18 13.13 -4.53
N GLY A 88 13.06 12.91 -3.55
CA GLY A 88 12.71 12.53 -2.18
C GLY A 88 12.66 11.02 -1.93
N ALA A 89 13.17 10.20 -2.85
CA ALA A 89 13.34 8.76 -2.57
C ALA A 89 14.56 8.49 -1.68
N GLU A 90 14.43 7.47 -0.84
CA GLU A 90 15.55 6.87 -0.12
C GLU A 90 16.31 5.89 -1.04
N LEU A 91 17.63 6.02 -1.11
CA LEU A 91 18.49 5.10 -1.85
C LEU A 91 18.88 3.91 -0.95
N ALA A 92 18.35 2.73 -1.24
CA ALA A 92 18.61 1.53 -0.47
C ALA A 92 20.09 1.11 -0.53
N SER A 93 20.57 0.53 0.58
CA SER A 93 21.91 -0.04 0.69
C SER A 93 21.97 -1.49 0.19
N SER A 94 20.83 -2.18 0.13
CA SER A 94 20.74 -3.55 -0.37
C SER A 94 19.42 -3.84 -1.06
N LYS A 95 19.41 -4.84 -1.95
CA LYS A 95 18.18 -5.33 -2.59
C LYS A 95 17.13 -5.77 -1.57
N LYS A 96 17.56 -6.45 -0.49
CA LYS A 96 16.67 -6.92 0.58
C LYS A 96 15.89 -5.78 1.23
N GLU A 97 16.52 -4.63 1.41
CA GLU A 97 15.89 -3.46 2.03
C GLU A 97 14.74 -2.88 1.19
N VAL A 98 14.86 -2.97 -0.14
CA VAL A 98 13.80 -2.58 -1.08
C VAL A 98 12.66 -3.57 -1.06
N PHE A 99 12.97 -4.87 -0.98
CA PHE A 99 11.99 -5.94 -0.88
C PHE A 99 11.28 -5.97 0.48
N ASP A 100 11.79 -5.27 1.50
CA ASP A 100 11.15 -5.06 2.80
C ASP A 100 10.24 -3.81 2.79
N SER A 101 9.39 -3.70 1.77
CA SER A 101 8.46 -2.59 1.55
C SER A 101 7.02 -3.08 1.54
N ASP A 102 6.06 -2.28 2.01
CA ASP A 102 4.63 -2.64 1.98
C ASP A 102 4.13 -2.93 0.55
N VAL A 103 4.56 -2.11 -0.41
CA VAL A 103 4.21 -2.22 -1.84
C VAL A 103 5.49 -2.29 -2.66
N LEU A 104 5.69 -3.36 -3.42
CA LEU A 104 6.79 -3.52 -4.36
C LEU A 104 6.27 -3.32 -5.78
N VAL A 105 6.93 -2.44 -6.56
CA VAL A 105 6.53 -2.15 -7.95
C VAL A 105 7.66 -2.53 -8.90
N LYS A 106 7.37 -3.39 -9.89
CA LYS A 106 8.35 -3.88 -10.88
C LYS A 106 7.81 -3.78 -12.31
N VAL A 107 8.74 -3.72 -13.26
CA VAL A 107 8.46 -3.76 -14.70
C VAL A 107 8.43 -5.18 -15.24
N SER A 108 9.30 -6.05 -14.71
CA SER A 108 9.33 -7.47 -15.08
C SER A 108 8.70 -8.33 -13.99
N PRO A 109 8.18 -9.53 -14.33
CA PRO A 109 7.81 -10.52 -13.33
C PRO A 109 8.99 -10.77 -12.38
N PRO A 110 8.76 -10.88 -11.05
CA PRO A 110 9.84 -11.22 -10.14
C PRO A 110 10.41 -12.59 -10.48
N SER A 111 11.72 -12.75 -10.39
CA SER A 111 12.37 -14.06 -10.45
C SER A 111 12.03 -14.93 -9.23
N LEU A 112 12.27 -16.24 -9.30
CA LEU A 112 12.09 -17.13 -8.14
C LEU A 112 12.92 -16.69 -6.93
N ASP A 113 14.16 -16.25 -7.15
CA ASP A 113 15.04 -15.72 -6.10
C ASP A 113 14.48 -14.43 -5.47
N GLU A 114 13.84 -13.58 -6.27
CA GLU A 114 13.16 -12.38 -5.78
C GLU A 114 11.87 -12.71 -5.01
N ILE A 115 11.12 -13.72 -5.45
CA ILE A 115 9.96 -14.23 -4.71
C ILE A 115 10.38 -14.69 -3.32
N GLU A 116 11.57 -15.29 -3.18
CA GLU A 116 12.09 -15.69 -1.88
C GLU A 116 12.31 -14.52 -0.91
N LEU A 117 12.56 -13.31 -1.41
CA LEU A 117 12.71 -12.10 -0.61
C LEU A 117 11.37 -11.47 -0.19
N LEU A 118 10.27 -11.83 -0.84
CA LEU A 118 8.95 -11.31 -0.50
C LEU A 118 8.50 -11.79 0.88
N HIS A 119 7.60 -11.02 1.49
CA HIS A 119 7.03 -11.33 2.80
C HIS A 119 5.50 -11.36 2.79
N PRO A 120 4.86 -12.03 3.78
CA PRO A 120 3.41 -12.09 3.86
C PRO A 120 2.75 -10.71 3.91
N ASN A 121 1.56 -10.60 3.28
CA ASN A 121 0.75 -9.38 3.18
C ASN A 121 1.39 -8.22 2.40
N GLN A 122 2.52 -8.46 1.73
CA GLN A 122 3.13 -7.49 0.81
C GLN A 122 2.30 -7.39 -0.47
N VAL A 123 2.11 -6.17 -0.98
CA VAL A 123 1.51 -5.94 -2.29
C VAL A 123 2.61 -5.95 -3.34
N LEU A 124 2.49 -6.81 -4.35
CA LEU A 124 3.37 -6.84 -5.51
C LEU A 124 2.58 -6.32 -6.72
N ILE A 125 3.08 -5.26 -7.36
CA ILE A 125 2.54 -4.73 -8.61
C ILE A 125 3.57 -4.96 -9.70
N SER A 126 3.29 -5.91 -10.60
CA SER A 126 4.16 -6.21 -11.73
C SER A 126 3.37 -6.93 -12.82
N PRO A 127 3.87 -7.00 -14.04
CA PRO A 127 3.44 -8.05 -14.95
C PRO A 127 3.71 -9.41 -14.31
N ILE A 128 2.74 -10.33 -14.38
CA ILE A 128 2.93 -11.71 -13.88
C ILE A 128 2.98 -12.69 -15.04
N LEU A 129 2.39 -12.36 -16.19
CA LEU A 129 2.32 -13.17 -17.39
C LEU A 129 1.81 -14.59 -17.08
N LEU A 130 0.71 -14.68 -16.32
CA LEU A 130 0.16 -15.93 -15.77
C LEU A 130 0.16 -17.13 -16.76
N PRO A 131 -0.20 -16.98 -18.05
CA PRO A 131 -0.19 -18.10 -18.99
C PRO A 131 1.19 -18.72 -19.28
N LYS A 132 2.28 -17.98 -19.00
CA LYS A 132 3.66 -18.42 -19.21
C LYS A 132 4.33 -18.94 -17.93
N MET A 133 3.63 -18.89 -16.80
CA MET A 133 4.20 -19.23 -15.50
C MET A 133 4.11 -20.73 -15.22
N THR A 134 5.12 -21.25 -14.52
CA THR A 134 5.17 -22.65 -14.08
C THR A 134 4.39 -22.85 -12.79
N ASP A 135 4.01 -24.09 -12.49
CA ASP A 135 3.39 -24.43 -11.21
C ASP A 135 4.30 -24.09 -10.02
N GLU A 136 5.62 -24.26 -10.18
CA GLU A 136 6.62 -23.89 -9.18
C GLU A 136 6.54 -22.40 -8.82
N TYR A 137 6.46 -21.54 -9.84
CA TYR A 137 6.35 -20.10 -9.68
C TYR A 137 5.07 -19.69 -8.92
N LEU A 138 3.93 -20.23 -9.35
CA LEU A 138 2.64 -19.95 -8.71
C LEU A 138 2.62 -20.45 -7.27
N ASN A 139 3.18 -21.64 -7.01
CA ASN A 139 3.29 -22.18 -5.67
C ASN A 139 4.25 -21.36 -4.79
N ALA A 140 5.34 -20.83 -5.34
CA ALA A 140 6.24 -19.94 -4.62
C ALA A 140 5.51 -18.66 -4.15
N LEU A 141 4.78 -17.99 -5.05
CA LEU A 141 3.96 -16.82 -4.68
C LEU A 141 2.89 -17.15 -3.63
N LYS A 142 2.18 -18.28 -3.80
CA LYS A 142 1.16 -18.75 -2.84
C LYS A 142 1.77 -18.99 -1.46
N ARG A 143 2.94 -19.65 -1.37
CA ARG A 143 3.65 -19.89 -0.11
C ARG A 143 4.00 -18.59 0.62
N LYS A 144 4.39 -17.56 -0.12
CA LYS A 144 4.72 -16.25 0.46
C LYS A 144 3.52 -15.46 0.97
N ARG A 145 2.28 -15.81 0.54
CA ARG A 145 1.04 -15.11 0.92
C ARG A 145 1.10 -13.62 0.59
N VAL A 146 1.61 -13.33 -0.60
CA VAL A 146 1.68 -11.97 -1.16
C VAL A 146 0.38 -11.64 -1.89
N ILE A 147 0.05 -10.36 -1.98
CA ILE A 147 -1.05 -9.84 -2.78
C ILE A 147 -0.46 -9.41 -4.12
N ALA A 148 -0.46 -10.32 -5.11
CA ALA A 148 0.08 -10.04 -6.44
C ALA A 148 -0.99 -9.45 -7.36
N LEU A 149 -0.78 -8.20 -7.79
CA LEU A 149 -1.60 -7.50 -8.76
C LEU A 149 -0.93 -7.60 -10.14
N ALA A 150 -1.46 -8.48 -10.98
CA ALA A 150 -0.97 -8.69 -12.34
C ALA A 150 -1.38 -7.51 -13.24
N MET A 151 -0.40 -6.69 -13.62
CA MET A 151 -0.66 -5.45 -14.37
C MET A 151 -1.41 -5.68 -15.69
N GLU A 152 -1.12 -6.78 -16.39
CA GLU A 152 -1.75 -7.12 -17.67
C GLU A 152 -3.24 -7.49 -17.56
N TYR A 153 -3.73 -7.68 -16.34
CA TYR A 153 -5.14 -7.98 -16.06
C TYR A 153 -5.85 -6.84 -15.32
N LEU A 154 -5.20 -5.70 -15.12
CA LEU A 154 -5.89 -4.51 -14.64
C LEU A 154 -6.81 -4.00 -15.76
N GLU A 155 -8.09 -3.86 -15.44
CA GLU A 155 -9.11 -3.44 -16.41
C GLU A 155 -9.72 -2.12 -15.96
N GLY A 156 -9.72 -1.13 -16.85
CA GLY A 156 -10.43 0.13 -16.66
C GLY A 156 -11.93 0.00 -16.91
N GLU A 157 -12.70 1.01 -16.53
CA GLU A 157 -14.18 1.00 -16.64
C GLU A 157 -14.73 0.71 -18.05
N LYS A 158 -13.93 0.95 -19.09
CA LYS A 158 -14.31 0.75 -20.50
C LYS A 158 -13.72 -0.53 -21.12
N GLY A 159 -13.25 -1.47 -20.32
CA GLY A 159 -12.62 -2.70 -20.80
C GLY A 159 -11.23 -2.48 -21.43
N THR A 160 -10.54 -1.42 -21.02
CA THR A 160 -9.19 -1.09 -21.48
C THR A 160 -8.14 -1.66 -20.53
N TYR A 161 -7.06 -2.21 -21.07
CA TYR A 161 -5.92 -2.71 -20.31
C TYR A 161 -4.73 -1.72 -20.42
N PRO A 162 -3.88 -1.60 -19.38
CA PRO A 162 -2.67 -0.79 -19.38
C PRO A 162 -1.67 -1.10 -20.51
#